data_AF-A0A0P1MVI8-F1
#
_entry.id   AF-A0A0P1MVI8-F1
#
_cell.length_a   1.000
_cell.length_b   1.000
_cell.length_c   1.000
_cell.angle_alpha   90.00
_cell.angle_beta   90.00
_cell.angle_gamma   90.00
#
_symmetry.space_group_name_H-M   'P 1'
#
loop_
_entity.id
_entity.type
_entity.pdbx_description
1 polymer ?
#
loop_
_entity_poly.entity_id
_entity_poly.type
_entity_poly.pdbx_seq_one_letter_code
_entity_poly.pdbx_strand_id
1 'polypeptide(L)'
;MKARTIIIAVALLLIASTSFAQMFGPRFGFLPDDGIWQRGITRLYDELKLTDEQKSKLQNLFFEFRKNQTDIASKLNKARIELQELLSSEKPDKSAIDKKVDEISGYMKELNKNRVNHWLNIQQVLTPEQRKILREKFGFGFGFRDGFYGWGKPKRGLRLHRCW
;
A
#
# COMPACT_ATOMS: atom_id res chain seq x y z
N MET A 1 51.87 -15.60 -33.82
CA MET A 1 51.21 -14.31 -33.49
C MET A 1 49.69 -14.36 -33.50
N LYS A 2 49.04 -15.14 -34.37
CA LYS A 2 47.56 -15.23 -34.49
C LYS A 2 46.83 -15.78 -33.25
N ALA A 3 47.43 -16.73 -32.52
CA ALA A 3 46.79 -17.34 -31.35
C ALA A 3 46.71 -16.40 -30.12
N ARG A 4 47.72 -15.54 -29.91
CA ARG A 4 47.73 -14.59 -28.78
C ARG A 4 46.69 -13.48 -28.96
N THR A 5 46.51 -13.00 -30.20
CA THR A 5 45.45 -12.03 -30.54
C THR A 5 44.04 -12.62 -30.41
N ILE A 6 43.86 -13.91 -30.75
CA ILE A 6 42.56 -14.60 -30.58
C ILE A 6 42.21 -14.76 -29.09
N ILE A 7 43.17 -15.12 -28.24
CA ILE A 7 42.93 -15.28 -26.80
C ILE A 7 42.54 -13.95 -26.14
N ILE A 8 43.17 -12.83 -26.53
CA ILE A 8 42.84 -11.50 -26.01
C ILE A 8 41.44 -11.05 -26.49
N ALA A 9 41.07 -11.36 -27.73
CA ALA A 9 39.75 -11.03 -28.27
C ALA A 9 38.61 -11.83 -27.58
N VAL A 10 38.85 -13.10 -27.23
CA VAL A 10 37.87 -13.92 -26.48
C VAL A 10 37.73 -13.46 -25.03
N ALA A 11 38.82 -13.03 -24.39
CA ALA A 11 38.78 -12.49 -23.03
C ALA A 11 37.99 -11.17 -22.93
N LEU A 12 38.08 -10.29 -23.94
CA LEU A 12 37.32 -9.04 -23.98
C LEU A 12 35.82 -9.26 -24.24
N LEU A 13 35.45 -10.31 -24.98
CA LEU A 13 34.06 -10.68 -25.22
C LEU A 13 33.33 -11.21 -23.97
N LEU A 14 34.04 -11.84 -23.03
CA LEU A 14 33.47 -12.36 -21.78
C LEU A 14 33.22 -11.28 -20.71
N ILE A 15 33.94 -10.16 -20.76
CA ILE A 15 33.76 -9.04 -19.83
C ILE A 15 32.55 -8.18 -20.22
N ALA A 16 32.15 -8.18 -21.49
CA ALA A 16 30.95 -7.48 -21.97
C ALA A 16 29.63 -8.18 -21.52
N SER A 17 29.65 -9.49 -21.24
CA SER A 17 28.44 -10.23 -20.83
C SER A 17 28.04 -10.02 -19.37
N THR A 18 28.98 -9.74 -18.46
CA THR A 18 28.64 -9.54 -17.03
C THR A 18 28.01 -8.18 -16.75
N SER A 19 28.20 -7.20 -17.62
CA SER A 19 27.61 -5.86 -17.49
C SER A 19 26.17 -5.77 -18.02
N PHE A 20 25.68 -6.78 -18.74
CA PHE A 20 24.28 -6.82 -19.21
C PHE A 20 23.31 -7.34 -18.14
N ALA A 21 23.81 -8.09 -17.14
CA ALA A 21 22.99 -8.62 -16.04
C ALA A 21 22.48 -7.53 -15.08
N GLN A 22 23.15 -6.37 -15.01
CA GLN A 22 22.71 -5.23 -14.20
C GLN A 22 21.79 -4.26 -14.96
N MET A 23 21.70 -4.39 -16.30
CA MET A 23 20.82 -3.55 -17.12
C MET A 23 19.37 -4.07 -17.14
N PHE A 24 19.18 -5.37 -16.89
CA PHE A 24 17.88 -6.06 -16.75
C PHE A 24 17.69 -6.74 -15.40
N GLY A 25 18.50 -6.42 -14.39
CA GLY A 25 18.09 -6.65 -13.00
C GLY A 25 16.75 -5.93 -12.77
N PRO A 26 15.85 -6.42 -11.90
CA PRO A 26 14.50 -5.86 -11.77
C PRO A 26 14.55 -4.36 -11.49
N ARG A 27 14.45 -3.54 -12.55
CA ARG A 27 14.05 -2.15 -12.45
C ARG A 27 12.57 -2.21 -12.11
N PHE A 28 12.28 -2.44 -10.83
CA PHE A 28 10.94 -2.25 -10.25
C PHE A 28 10.62 -0.74 -10.27
N GLY A 29 10.53 -0.16 -11.46
CA GLY A 29 9.72 1.03 -11.69
C GLY A 29 8.27 0.58 -11.75
N PHE A 30 7.38 1.37 -11.11
CA PHE A 30 5.96 1.09 -10.84
C PHE A 30 5.65 0.31 -9.56
N LEU A 31 6.07 0.84 -8.41
CA LEU A 31 5.18 0.85 -7.25
C LEU A 31 4.44 2.21 -7.24
N PRO A 32 3.10 2.25 -7.32
CA PRO A 32 2.34 3.49 -7.19
C PRO A 32 2.52 4.08 -5.79
N ASP A 33 3.19 5.24 -5.72
CA ASP A 33 3.41 6.12 -4.55
C ASP A 33 3.32 5.46 -3.16
N ASP A 34 4.33 4.65 -2.86
CA ASP A 34 4.71 4.22 -1.51
C ASP A 34 5.58 5.27 -0.78
N GLY A 35 5.97 6.35 -1.44
CA GLY A 35 6.90 7.36 -0.90
C GLY A 35 6.32 8.18 0.26
N ILE A 36 5.01 8.43 0.29
CA ILE A 36 4.35 9.05 1.46
C ILE A 36 4.40 8.09 2.67
N TRP A 37 4.30 6.78 2.41
CA TRP A 37 4.26 5.75 3.44
C TRP A 37 5.63 5.35 3.96
N GLN A 38 6.64 5.17 3.11
CA GLN A 38 8.02 5.01 3.55
C GLN A 38 8.44 6.18 4.44
N ARG A 39 8.05 7.41 4.11
CA ARG A 39 8.34 8.58 4.96
C ARG A 39 7.59 8.56 6.30
N GLY A 40 6.32 8.18 6.33
CA GLY A 40 5.52 8.07 7.56
C GLY A 40 5.99 6.94 8.50
N ILE A 41 6.30 5.77 7.93
CA ILE A 41 6.79 4.60 8.66
C ILE A 41 8.20 4.84 9.20
N THR A 42 9.09 5.47 8.43
CA THR A 42 10.46 5.79 8.87
C THR A 42 10.43 6.70 10.10
N ARG A 43 9.59 7.74 10.10
CA ARG A 43 9.42 8.62 11.25
C ARG A 43 8.92 7.88 12.50
N LEU A 44 7.98 6.97 12.34
CA LEU A 44 7.45 6.15 13.43
C LEU A 44 8.54 5.22 14.02
N TYR A 45 9.37 4.63 13.16
CA TYR A 45 10.46 3.74 13.57
C TYR A 45 11.54 4.49 14.36
N ASP A 46 11.91 5.68 13.90
CA ASP A 46 12.92 6.51 14.55
C ASP A 46 12.42 7.02 15.92
N GLU A 47 11.17 7.48 15.99
CA GLU A 47 10.60 8.03 17.22
C GLU A 47 10.34 6.96 18.30
N LEU A 48 10.05 5.72 17.90
CA LEU A 48 9.85 4.58 18.83
C LEU A 48 11.14 3.81 19.15
N LYS A 49 12.25 4.16 18.49
CA LYS A 49 13.56 3.49 18.63
C LYS A 49 13.42 1.96 18.53
N LEU A 50 12.75 1.50 17.47
CA LEU A 50 12.47 0.08 17.29
C LEU A 50 13.76 -0.72 17.06
N THR A 51 13.81 -1.93 17.62
CA THR A 51 14.86 -2.89 17.30
C THR A 51 14.70 -3.41 15.86
N ASP A 52 15.76 -3.97 15.29
CA ASP A 52 15.69 -4.48 13.91
C ASP A 52 14.72 -5.67 13.78
N GLU A 53 14.60 -6.48 14.83
CA GLU A 53 13.58 -7.54 14.92
C GLU A 53 12.15 -6.97 14.92
N GLN A 54 11.91 -5.89 15.68
CA GLN A 54 10.61 -5.21 15.69
C GLN A 54 10.29 -4.60 14.32
N LYS A 55 11.26 -3.95 13.68
CA LYS A 55 11.10 -3.39 12.32
C LYS A 55 10.69 -4.46 11.32
N SER A 56 11.40 -5.59 11.31
CA SER A 56 11.10 -6.73 10.43
C SER A 56 9.68 -7.28 10.64
N LYS A 57 9.27 -7.49 11.91
CA LYS A 57 7.90 -7.93 12.25
C LYS A 57 6.84 -6.93 11.78
N LEU A 58 7.04 -5.64 12.04
CA LEU A 58 6.11 -4.60 11.61
C LEU A 58 6.04 -4.52 10.08
N GLN A 59 7.16 -4.62 9.38
CA GLN A 59 7.20 -4.62 7.92
C GLN A 59 6.37 -5.76 7.32
N ASN A 60 6.47 -6.97 7.88
CA ASN A 60 5.63 -8.09 7.46
C ASN A 60 4.14 -7.83 7.70
N LEU A 61 3.79 -7.33 8.90
CA LEU A 61 2.41 -6.93 9.21
C LEU A 61 1.86 -5.87 8.23
N PHE A 62 2.72 -4.95 7.77
CA PHE A 62 2.36 -3.95 6.77
C PHE A 62 2.07 -4.58 5.40
N PHE A 63 2.90 -5.52 4.96
CA PHE A 63 2.68 -6.22 3.68
C PHE A 63 1.38 -7.02 3.70
N GLU A 64 1.11 -7.75 4.78
CA GLU A 64 -0.14 -8.49 4.95
C GLU A 64 -1.35 -7.56 4.96
N PHE A 65 -1.28 -6.46 5.72
CA PHE A 65 -2.34 -5.45 5.75
C PHE A 65 -2.59 -4.88 4.36
N ARG A 66 -1.53 -4.52 3.61
CA ARG A 66 -1.66 -3.97 2.25
C ARG A 66 -2.26 -4.97 1.28
N LYS A 67 -1.85 -6.24 1.33
CA LYS A 67 -2.43 -7.29 0.49
C LYS A 67 -3.94 -7.39 0.72
N ASN A 68 -4.36 -7.56 1.97
CA ASN A 68 -5.77 -7.66 2.34
C ASN A 68 -6.55 -6.38 1.98
N GLN A 69 -5.95 -5.20 2.23
CA GLN A 69 -6.56 -3.91 1.92
C GLN A 69 -6.81 -3.76 0.41
N THR A 70 -5.84 -4.14 -0.43
CA THR A 70 -5.96 -4.11 -1.89
C THR A 70 -7.04 -5.06 -2.38
N ASP A 71 -7.09 -6.29 -1.85
CA ASP A 71 -8.08 -7.29 -2.24
C ASP A 71 -9.51 -6.82 -1.95
N ILE A 72 -9.76 -6.29 -0.74
CA ILE A 72 -11.08 -5.75 -0.36
C ILE A 72 -11.41 -4.49 -1.17
N ALA A 73 -10.44 -3.60 -1.39
CA ALA A 73 -10.65 -2.38 -2.17
C ALA A 73 -11.00 -2.68 -3.63
N SER A 74 -10.41 -3.73 -4.22
CA SER A 74 -10.75 -4.18 -5.56
C SER A 74 -12.22 -4.64 -5.64
N LYS A 75 -12.66 -5.47 -4.68
CA LYS A 75 -14.07 -5.91 -4.59
C LYS A 75 -15.03 -4.75 -4.40
N LEU A 76 -14.69 -3.80 -3.52
CA LEU A 76 -15.46 -2.59 -3.28
C LEU A 76 -15.61 -1.74 -4.56
N ASN A 77 -14.52 -1.55 -5.31
CA ASN A 77 -14.56 -0.78 -6.55
C ASN A 77 -15.41 -1.48 -7.61
N LYS A 78 -15.28 -2.80 -7.74
CA LYS A 78 -16.13 -3.58 -8.64
C LYS A 78 -17.62 -3.44 -8.29
N ALA A 79 -17.98 -3.62 -7.01
CA ALA A 79 -19.36 -3.49 -6.56
C ALA A 79 -19.95 -2.09 -6.79
N ARG A 80 -19.12 -1.04 -6.71
CA ARG A 80 -19.54 0.34 -7.03
C ARG A 80 -19.81 0.54 -8.52
N ILE A 81 -19.01 -0.07 -9.39
CA ILE A 81 -19.25 -0.03 -10.84
C ILE A 81 -20.55 -0.76 -11.16
N GLU A 82 -20.76 -1.96 -10.60
CA GLU A 82 -22.00 -2.72 -10.77
C GLU A 82 -23.23 -1.96 -10.25
N LEU A 83 -23.09 -1.22 -9.14
CA LEU A 83 -24.15 -0.33 -8.66
C LEU A 83 -24.46 0.79 -9.66
N GLN A 84 -23.43 1.41 -10.24
CA GLN A 84 -23.59 2.46 -11.25
C GLN A 84 -24.30 1.92 -12.50
N GLU A 85 -23.99 0.70 -12.94
CA GLU A 85 -24.68 0.02 -14.04
C GLU A 85 -26.16 -0.20 -13.73
N LEU A 86 -26.49 -0.72 -12.53
CA LEU A 86 -27.88 -0.93 -12.10
C LEU A 86 -28.69 0.38 -12.07
N LEU A 87 -28.07 1.47 -11.63
CA LEU A 87 -28.69 2.79 -11.59
C LEU A 87 -28.86 3.43 -12.98
N SER A 88 -28.06 3.02 -13.97
CA SER A 88 -28.11 3.56 -15.34
C SER A 88 -29.10 2.81 -16.25
N SER A 89 -29.73 1.74 -15.75
CA SER A 89 -30.76 0.99 -16.47
C SER A 89 -32.01 1.84 -16.73
N GLU A 90 -32.67 1.65 -17.88
CA GLU A 90 -33.95 2.30 -18.20
C GLU A 90 -35.06 2.00 -17.17
N LYS A 91 -34.97 0.83 -16.52
CA LYS A 91 -35.86 0.42 -15.42
C LYS A 91 -35.01 -0.10 -14.26
N PRO A 92 -34.62 0.77 -13.32
CA PRO A 92 -33.80 0.36 -12.18
C PRO A 92 -34.54 -0.65 -11.28
N ASP A 93 -33.92 -1.79 -11.01
CA ASP A 93 -34.42 -2.78 -10.04
C ASP A 93 -33.99 -2.38 -8.62
N LYS A 94 -34.96 -1.90 -7.84
CA LYS A 94 -34.74 -1.46 -6.47
C LYS A 94 -34.17 -2.57 -5.58
N SER A 95 -34.62 -3.82 -5.74
CA SER A 95 -34.13 -4.94 -4.92
C SER A 95 -32.67 -5.27 -5.23
N ALA A 96 -32.30 -5.25 -6.51
CA ALA A 96 -30.91 -5.46 -6.94
C ALA A 96 -29.99 -4.33 -6.44
N ILE A 97 -30.45 -3.08 -6.50
CA ILE A 97 -29.73 -1.91 -5.99
C ILE A 97 -29.49 -2.04 -4.48
N ASP A 98 -30.52 -2.35 -3.69
CA ASP A 98 -30.40 -2.45 -2.23
C ASP A 98 -29.40 -3.55 -1.83
N LYS A 99 -29.45 -4.72 -2.49
CA LYS A 99 -28.45 -5.78 -2.30
C LYS A 99 -27.02 -5.31 -2.59
N LYS A 100 -26.83 -4.52 -3.64
CA LYS A 100 -25.50 -4.01 -4.01
C LYS A 100 -25.00 -2.95 -3.01
N VAL A 101 -25.89 -2.13 -2.46
CA VAL A 101 -25.58 -1.19 -1.38
C VAL A 101 -25.17 -1.91 -0.09
N ASP A 102 -25.85 -2.99 0.25
CA ASP A 102 -25.48 -3.83 1.40
C ASP A 102 -24.11 -4.49 1.21
N GLU A 103 -23.83 -4.98 0.00
CA GLU A 103 -22.52 -5.55 -0.35
C GLU A 103 -21.39 -4.52 -0.21
N ILE A 104 -21.59 -3.30 -0.73
CA ILE A 104 -20.65 -2.18 -0.58
C ILE A 104 -20.41 -1.87 0.90
N SER A 105 -21.47 -1.82 1.70
CA SER A 105 -21.41 -1.57 3.14
C SER A 105 -20.62 -2.67 3.87
N GLY A 106 -20.79 -3.93 3.43
CA GLY A 106 -20.00 -5.07 3.86
C GLY A 106 -18.51 -4.89 3.63
N TYR A 107 -18.09 -4.52 2.41
CA TYR A 107 -16.68 -4.28 2.11
C TYR A 107 -16.11 -3.08 2.87
N MET A 108 -16.87 -2.00 3.05
CA MET A 108 -16.42 -0.88 3.89
C MET A 108 -16.17 -1.30 5.35
N LYS A 109 -17.06 -2.14 5.89
CA LYS A 109 -16.90 -2.73 7.22
C LYS A 109 -15.64 -3.61 7.30
N GLU A 110 -15.37 -4.41 6.28
CA GLU A 110 -14.14 -5.23 6.20
C GLU A 110 -12.88 -4.38 6.15
N LEU A 111 -12.87 -3.28 5.37
CA LEU A 111 -11.75 -2.34 5.34
C LEU A 111 -11.47 -1.74 6.73
N ASN A 112 -12.53 -1.36 7.45
CA ASN A 112 -12.38 -0.82 8.80
C ASN A 112 -11.86 -1.88 9.78
N LYS A 113 -12.38 -3.12 9.72
CA LYS A 113 -11.85 -4.23 10.50
C LYS A 113 -10.38 -4.50 10.21
N ASN A 114 -9.99 -4.51 8.93
CA ASN A 114 -8.59 -4.73 8.53
C ASN A 114 -7.66 -3.66 9.16
N ARG A 115 -8.08 -2.38 9.16
CA ARG A 115 -7.34 -1.29 9.81
C ARG A 115 -7.25 -1.47 11.32
N VAL A 116 -8.36 -1.81 11.98
CA VAL A 116 -8.39 -2.05 13.43
C VAL A 116 -7.44 -3.18 13.80
N ASN A 117 -7.54 -4.30 13.09
CA ASN A 117 -6.73 -5.47 13.35
C ASN A 117 -5.24 -5.18 13.12
N HIS A 118 -4.90 -4.49 12.03
CA HIS A 118 -3.52 -4.08 11.78
C HIS A 118 -2.96 -3.20 12.89
N TRP A 119 -3.74 -2.22 13.36
CA TRP A 119 -3.33 -1.38 14.50
C TRP A 119 -3.12 -2.18 15.78
N LEU A 120 -4.02 -3.11 16.11
CA LEU A 120 -3.88 -3.99 17.28
C LEU A 120 -2.64 -4.88 17.16
N ASN A 121 -2.36 -5.43 15.97
CA ASN A 121 -1.19 -6.26 15.72
C ASN A 121 0.12 -5.46 15.86
N ILE A 122 0.15 -4.19 15.40
CA ILE A 122 1.29 -3.29 15.64
C ILE A 122 1.53 -3.15 17.15
N GLN A 123 0.48 -2.89 17.95
CA GLN A 123 0.65 -2.71 19.39
C GLN A 123 1.24 -3.96 20.06
N GLN A 124 0.89 -5.17 19.62
CA GLN A 124 1.41 -6.40 20.20
C GLN A 124 2.93 -6.55 20.05
N VAL A 125 3.54 -5.95 19.01
CA VAL A 125 5.00 -5.98 18.77
C VAL A 125 5.75 -4.96 19.64
N LEU A 126 5.07 -3.90 20.09
CA LEU A 126 5.66 -2.79 20.84
C LEU A 126 5.66 -3.04 22.35
N THR A 127 6.66 -2.51 23.05
CA THR A 127 6.71 -2.49 24.52
C THR A 127 5.65 -1.52 25.09
N PRO A 128 5.27 -1.64 26.38
CA PRO A 128 4.33 -0.73 27.01
C PRO A 128 4.71 0.76 26.88
N GLU A 129 6.00 1.07 26.98
CA GLU A 129 6.56 2.42 26.87
C GLU A 129 6.45 2.93 25.43
N GLN A 130 6.80 2.10 24.45
CA GLN A 130 6.64 2.40 23.03
C GLN A 130 5.17 2.63 22.66
N ARG A 131 4.24 1.83 23.20
CA ARG A 131 2.80 2.03 22.99
C ARG A 131 2.32 3.39 23.53
N LYS A 132 2.87 3.86 24.64
CA LYS A 132 2.55 5.19 25.20
C LYS A 132 2.99 6.29 24.24
N ILE A 133 4.24 6.25 23.77
CA ILE A 133 4.77 7.19 22.78
C ILE A 133 3.93 7.17 21.50
N LEU A 134 3.57 5.97 21.02
CA LEU A 134 2.73 5.80 19.85
C LEU A 134 1.38 6.51 20.01
N ARG A 135 0.68 6.31 21.13
CA ARG A 135 -0.60 6.98 21.41
C ARG A 135 -0.48 8.48 21.54
N GLU A 136 0.54 8.97 22.23
CA GLU A 136 0.72 10.41 22.51
C GLU A 136 1.06 11.20 21.25
N LYS A 137 1.91 10.64 20.38
CA LYS A 137 2.44 11.35 19.21
C LYS A 137 1.67 11.10 17.93
N PHE A 138 1.15 9.89 17.75
CA PHE A 138 0.54 9.45 16.49
C PHE A 138 -0.97 9.20 16.63
N GLY A 139 -1.51 9.26 17.86
CA GLY A 139 -2.92 8.96 18.14
C GLY A 139 -3.23 7.48 17.97
N PHE A 140 -4.52 7.14 17.89
CA PHE A 140 -4.96 5.74 17.81
C PHE A 140 -4.81 5.09 16.42
N GLY A 141 -4.02 5.64 15.49
CA GLY A 141 -3.88 5.07 14.13
C GLY A 141 -5.16 5.12 13.27
N PHE A 142 -6.29 5.46 13.87
CA PHE A 142 -7.51 5.92 13.25
C PHE A 142 -7.46 7.44 13.24
N GLY A 143 -7.45 8.09 12.08
CA GLY A 143 -7.45 9.55 11.95
C GLY A 143 -8.70 10.22 12.53
N PHE A 144 -8.82 10.24 13.86
CA PHE A 144 -9.89 10.91 14.61
C PHE A 144 -9.52 12.34 15.02
N ARG A 145 -8.28 12.79 14.77
CA ARG A 145 -7.89 14.17 15.10
C ARG A 145 -7.68 15.08 13.90
N ASP A 146 -7.45 14.51 12.73
CA ASP A 146 -7.44 15.20 11.45
C ASP A 146 -7.90 14.19 10.41
N GLY A 147 -8.89 14.59 9.60
CA GLY A 147 -9.69 13.69 8.76
C GLY A 147 -8.88 12.66 7.99
N PHE A 148 -9.54 11.53 7.73
CA PHE A 148 -9.06 10.36 6.99
C PHE A 148 -8.56 10.72 5.57
N TYR A 149 -7.37 11.33 5.52
CA TYR A 149 -6.51 11.55 4.37
C TYR A 149 -5.14 11.08 4.85
N GLY A 150 -4.71 9.91 4.37
CA GLY A 150 -3.50 9.26 4.85
C GLY A 150 -2.33 10.24 4.85
N TRP A 151 -1.72 10.46 6.01
CA TRP A 151 -0.36 10.99 6.21
C TRP A 151 0.21 11.87 5.08
N GLY A 152 -0.57 12.87 4.68
CA GLY A 152 -0.30 13.72 3.55
C GLY A 152 -1.36 14.80 3.56
N LYS A 153 -0.96 16.05 3.82
CA LYS A 153 -1.88 17.17 3.67
C LYS A 153 -2.50 17.10 2.28
N PRO A 154 -3.82 17.34 2.10
CA PRO A 154 -4.37 17.52 0.77
C PRO A 154 -3.74 18.79 0.19
N LYS A 155 -2.67 18.64 -0.60
CA LYS A 155 -2.27 19.71 -1.50
C LYS A 155 -3.33 19.76 -2.60
N ARG A 156 -4.24 20.73 -2.44
CA ARG A 156 -5.10 21.33 -3.47
C ARG A 156 -5.94 20.36 -4.31
N GLY A 157 -7.24 20.39 -4.05
CA GLY A 157 -8.25 20.43 -5.10
C GLY A 157 -8.37 19.20 -5.98
N LEU A 158 -9.06 18.18 -5.49
CA LEU A 158 -10.00 17.48 -6.37
C LEU A 158 -11.15 18.46 -6.64
N ARG A 159 -11.00 19.27 -7.69
CA ARG A 159 -12.17 19.74 -8.42
C ARG A 159 -12.88 18.47 -8.85
N LEU A 160 -14.01 18.18 -8.22
CA LEU A 160 -15.00 17.30 -8.81
C LEU A 160 -15.27 17.88 -10.21
N HIS A 161 -14.67 17.28 -11.23
CA HIS A 161 -15.19 17.45 -12.57
C HIS A 161 -16.60 16.89 -12.49
N ARG A 162 -17.57 17.80 -12.41
CA ARG A 162 -18.97 17.51 -12.70
C ARG A 162 -18.99 16.86 -14.06
N CYS A 163 -19.28 15.57 -14.09
CA CYS A 163 -19.73 14.89 -15.27
C CYS A 163 -21.19 14.52 -14.99
N TRP A 164 -22.06 15.35 -15.57
CA TRP A 164 -23.51 15.20 -15.79
C TRP A 164 -24.41 15.17 -14.56
#